data_AF-A0A934AE46-F1
#
_entry.id   AF-A0A934AE46-F1
#
_cell.length_a   1.000
_cell.length_b   1.000
_cell.length_c   1.000
_cell.angle_alpha   90.00
_cell.angle_beta   90.00
_cell.angle_gamma   90.00
#
_symmetry.space_group_name_H-M   'P 1'
#
loop_
_entity.id
_entity.type
_entity.pdbx_description
1 polymer ?
#
loop_
_entity_poly.entity_id
_entity_poly.type
_entity_poly.pdbx_seq_one_letter_code
_entity_poly.pdbx_strand_id
1 'polypeptide(L)'
;MVEKVQAAPAAAGALVPKWGQPLTGIISLTAFTVIALITWYIFSDPRGPVGAFPYPFVMYLAMMILVGLYQHMFLGDWPFQNMPQPMRGVVETIVNLIITWFMIHIVFYKILGLGFNFLSQDNINAIAEVGKTMLPGGKPLTLDAMTAKSALFGQRAVVCFVLIGFFSYPFVTILFGKWPVRPSDLLQPQAGFLEIGWCSILTFFFYSVLIVPFWGFLYGTVFGTSFGLNTPWWTSIVGFSHVHWVFGWWEWMIVILFMTA
;
A
#
# COMPACT_ATOMS: atom_id res chain seq x y z
N MET A 1 12.22 -13.17 -54.02
CA MET A 1 11.71 -14.01 -52.91
C MET A 1 11.97 -13.26 -51.63
N VAL A 2 10.92 -12.65 -51.05
CA VAL A 2 11.03 -11.99 -49.74
C VAL A 2 10.86 -13.08 -48.69
N GLU A 3 11.94 -13.37 -47.99
CA GLU A 3 12.00 -14.32 -46.89
C GLU A 3 11.05 -13.82 -45.79
N LYS A 4 9.94 -14.52 -45.58
CA LYS A 4 9.07 -14.29 -44.43
C LYS A 4 9.87 -14.69 -43.19
N VAL A 5 10.42 -13.71 -42.49
CA VAL A 5 11.01 -13.91 -41.16
C VAL A 5 9.94 -14.56 -40.29
N GLN A 6 10.11 -15.85 -40.03
CA GLN A 6 9.19 -16.65 -39.25
C GLN A 6 9.33 -16.18 -37.80
N ALA A 7 8.30 -15.48 -37.29
CA ALA A 7 8.26 -15.04 -35.91
C ALA A 7 8.47 -16.24 -34.98
N ALA A 8 9.38 -16.10 -34.02
CA ALA A 8 9.64 -17.14 -33.03
C ALA A 8 8.33 -17.57 -32.36
N PRO A 9 8.13 -18.88 -32.12
CA PRO A 9 6.93 -19.34 -31.43
C PRO A 9 6.86 -18.66 -30.07
N ALA A 10 5.77 -17.93 -29.85
CA ALA A 10 5.51 -17.25 -28.60
C ALA A 10 5.58 -18.28 -27.46
N ALA A 11 6.38 -17.99 -26.43
CA ALA A 11 6.50 -18.86 -25.25
C ALA A 11 5.10 -19.21 -24.71
N ALA A 12 4.90 -20.45 -24.28
CA ALA A 12 3.61 -20.90 -23.75
C ALA A 12 3.13 -19.94 -22.63
N GLY A 13 2.04 -19.21 -22.88
CA GLY A 13 1.50 -18.18 -21.99
C GLY A 13 1.75 -16.72 -22.41
N ALA A 14 2.45 -16.47 -23.51
CA ALA A 14 2.64 -15.12 -24.03
C ALA A 14 1.29 -14.53 -24.52
N LEU A 15 0.95 -13.33 -24.04
CA LEU A 15 -0.24 -12.59 -24.48
C LEU A 15 -0.11 -12.25 -25.97
N VAL A 16 -0.90 -12.91 -26.82
CA VAL A 16 -0.93 -12.64 -28.26
C VAL A 16 -1.93 -11.52 -28.55
N PRO A 17 -1.58 -10.51 -29.37
CA PRO A 17 -2.52 -9.46 -29.73
C PRO A 17 -3.70 -10.02 -30.52
N LYS A 18 -4.91 -9.93 -29.94
CA LYS A 18 -6.13 -10.50 -30.53
C LYS A 18 -6.49 -9.91 -31.90
N TRP A 19 -6.19 -8.64 -32.12
CA TRP A 19 -6.52 -7.91 -33.36
C TRP A 19 -5.29 -7.38 -34.10
N GLY A 20 -4.11 -7.92 -33.79
CA GLY A 20 -2.84 -7.36 -34.27
C GLY A 20 -2.51 -6.01 -33.63
N GLN A 21 -1.30 -5.52 -33.92
CA GLN A 21 -0.88 -4.18 -33.53
C GLN A 21 -1.06 -3.20 -34.72
N PRO A 22 -1.45 -1.94 -34.48
CA PRO A 22 -1.64 -1.29 -33.17
C PRO A 22 -3.05 -1.44 -32.58
N LEU A 23 -3.98 -2.09 -33.29
CA LEU A 23 -5.41 -2.09 -32.96
C LEU A 23 -5.70 -2.67 -31.57
N THR A 24 -5.02 -3.75 -31.18
CA THR A 24 -5.15 -4.32 -29.84
C THR A 24 -4.75 -3.31 -28.76
N GLY A 25 -3.65 -2.59 -28.96
CA GLY A 25 -3.20 -1.55 -28.03
C GLY A 25 -4.19 -0.39 -27.91
N ILE A 26 -4.75 0.08 -29.03
CA ILE A 26 -5.75 1.17 -29.04
C ILE A 26 -7.03 0.75 -28.29
N ILE A 27 -7.52 -0.46 -28.54
CA ILE A 27 -8.71 -0.99 -27.86
C ILE A 27 -8.45 -1.13 -26.37
N SER A 28 -7.31 -1.71 -25.97
CA SER A 28 -6.94 -1.84 -24.56
C SER A 28 -6.82 -0.48 -23.88
N LEU A 29 -6.12 0.48 -24.49
CA LEU A 29 -5.97 1.83 -23.95
C LEU A 29 -7.33 2.50 -23.74
N THR A 30 -8.20 2.45 -24.76
CA THR A 30 -9.54 3.05 -24.70
C THR A 30 -10.39 2.38 -23.62
N ALA A 31 -10.43 1.05 -23.58
CA ALA A 31 -11.20 0.30 -22.60
C ALA A 31 -10.73 0.58 -21.17
N PHE A 32 -9.42 0.49 -20.89
CA PHE A 32 -8.88 0.77 -19.57
C PHE A 32 -9.06 2.22 -19.16
N THR A 33 -8.95 3.17 -20.09
CA THR A 33 -9.20 4.60 -19.81
C THR A 33 -10.65 4.82 -19.42
N VAL A 34 -11.60 4.28 -20.18
CA VAL A 34 -13.04 4.42 -19.89
C VAL A 34 -13.38 3.76 -18.55
N ILE A 35 -12.90 2.53 -18.31
CA ILE A 35 -13.12 1.83 -17.03
C ILE A 35 -12.53 2.64 -15.88
N ALA A 36 -11.28 3.12 -16.00
CA ALA A 36 -10.62 3.91 -14.97
C ALA A 36 -11.39 5.21 -14.67
N LEU A 37 -11.85 5.93 -15.69
CA LEU A 37 -12.63 7.16 -15.51
C LEU A 37 -13.98 6.90 -14.84
N ILE A 38 -14.67 5.82 -15.21
CA ILE A 38 -15.96 5.43 -14.59
C ILE A 38 -15.73 5.05 -13.13
N THR A 39 -14.77 4.16 -12.85
CA THR A 39 -14.45 3.74 -11.48
C THR A 39 -14.00 4.93 -10.63
N TRP A 40 -13.18 5.83 -11.19
CA TRP A 40 -12.76 7.05 -10.52
C TRP A 40 -13.95 7.98 -10.22
N TYR A 41 -14.84 8.22 -11.18
CA TYR A 41 -16.03 9.04 -10.95
C TYR A 41 -16.95 8.43 -9.87
N ILE A 42 -17.13 7.11 -9.87
CA ILE A 42 -18.01 6.44 -8.90
C ILE A 42 -17.43 6.51 -7.48
N PHE A 43 -16.14 6.17 -7.32
CA PHE A 43 -15.54 5.91 -6.01
C PHE A 43 -14.64 7.04 -5.47
N SER A 44 -14.04 7.85 -6.35
CA SER A 44 -13.00 8.83 -5.99
C SER A 44 -13.41 10.28 -6.23
N ASP A 45 -14.22 10.59 -7.24
CA ASP A 45 -14.62 11.98 -7.48
C ASP A 45 -15.52 12.47 -6.33
N PRO A 46 -15.27 13.64 -5.71
CA PRO A 46 -16.15 14.22 -4.69
C PRO A 46 -17.57 14.49 -5.18
N ARG A 47 -17.79 14.61 -6.49
CA ARG A 47 -19.10 14.74 -7.15
C ARG A 47 -19.77 13.39 -7.40
N GLY A 48 -19.00 12.31 -7.28
CA GLY A 48 -19.47 10.94 -7.43
C GLY A 48 -20.42 10.51 -6.31
N PRO A 49 -21.17 9.42 -6.53
CA PRO A 49 -22.14 8.92 -5.57
C PRO A 49 -21.54 8.45 -4.23
N VAL A 50 -20.27 7.99 -4.22
CA VAL A 50 -19.64 7.48 -2.99
C VAL A 50 -18.91 8.58 -2.21
N GLY A 51 -18.25 9.51 -2.91
CA GLY A 51 -17.55 10.64 -2.29
C GLY A 51 -16.46 10.26 -1.27
N ALA A 52 -15.86 9.06 -1.38
CA ALA A 52 -14.92 8.50 -0.40
C ALA A 52 -13.50 9.11 -0.45
N PHE A 53 -13.29 10.15 -1.25
CA PHE A 53 -12.00 10.81 -1.41
C PHE A 53 -11.81 11.99 -0.46
N PRO A 54 -10.57 12.25 0.03
CA PRO A 54 -9.34 11.48 -0.23
C PRO A 54 -9.25 10.16 0.55
N TYR A 55 -9.70 10.19 1.79
CA TYR A 55 -9.66 9.09 2.74
C TYR A 55 -11.13 8.76 3.07
N PRO A 56 -11.61 7.50 2.94
CA PRO A 56 -10.89 6.21 2.95
C PRO A 56 -10.41 5.64 1.61
N PHE A 57 -10.77 6.24 0.48
CA PHE A 57 -10.47 5.66 -0.84
C PHE A 57 -8.96 5.35 -1.04
N VAL A 58 -8.08 6.31 -0.74
CA VAL A 58 -6.62 6.14 -0.91
C VAL A 58 -6.06 5.01 -0.04
N MET A 59 -6.60 4.80 1.17
CA MET A 59 -6.16 3.71 2.05
C MET A 59 -6.48 2.34 1.48
N TYR A 60 -7.70 2.15 0.99
CA TYR A 60 -8.11 0.90 0.34
C TYR A 60 -7.30 0.65 -0.94
N LEU A 61 -7.15 1.67 -1.78
CA LEU A 61 -6.37 1.55 -3.01
C LEU A 61 -4.91 1.17 -2.72
N ALA A 62 -4.27 1.87 -1.78
CA ALA A 62 -2.89 1.57 -1.39
C ALA A 62 -2.77 0.13 -0.90
N MET A 63 -3.59 -0.28 0.07
CA MET A 63 -3.53 -1.63 0.62
C MET A 63 -3.81 -2.71 -0.45
N MET A 64 -4.72 -2.45 -1.37
CA MET A 64 -5.03 -3.37 -2.49
C MET A 64 -3.85 -3.56 -3.44
N ILE A 65 -3.05 -2.52 -3.68
CA ILE A 65 -1.81 -2.63 -4.46
C ILE A 65 -0.81 -3.55 -3.73
N LEU A 66 -0.64 -3.34 -2.42
CA LEU A 66 0.27 -4.16 -1.60
C LEU A 66 -0.18 -5.62 -1.53
N VAL A 67 -1.48 -5.88 -1.35
CA VAL A 67 -2.04 -7.24 -1.37
C VAL A 67 -1.93 -7.85 -2.77
N GLY A 68 -2.14 -7.08 -3.83
CA GLY A 68 -1.90 -7.54 -5.20
C GLY A 68 -0.45 -7.96 -5.42
N LEU A 69 0.51 -7.24 -4.85
CA LEU A 69 1.92 -7.62 -4.83
C LEU A 69 2.12 -8.94 -4.07
N TYR A 70 1.44 -9.17 -2.94
CA TYR A 70 1.51 -10.45 -2.22
C TYR A 70 1.01 -11.60 -3.09
N GLN A 71 -0.15 -11.44 -3.73
CA GLN A 71 -0.76 -12.48 -4.55
C GLN A 71 0.11 -12.82 -5.77
N HIS A 72 0.50 -11.82 -6.55
CA HIS A 72 1.17 -12.05 -7.83
C HIS A 72 2.69 -12.24 -7.69
N MET A 73 3.36 -11.39 -6.91
CA MET A 73 4.82 -11.38 -6.88
C MET A 73 5.41 -12.42 -5.91
N PHE A 74 4.71 -12.70 -4.82
CA PHE A 74 5.20 -13.59 -3.75
C PHE A 74 4.53 -14.94 -3.73
N LEU A 75 3.21 -15.00 -3.83
CA LEU A 75 2.47 -16.26 -3.84
C LEU A 75 2.39 -16.88 -5.25
N GLY A 76 2.76 -16.14 -6.30
CA GLY A 76 2.74 -16.64 -7.67
C GLY A 76 1.36 -17.11 -8.10
N ASP A 77 0.34 -16.31 -7.79
CA ASP A 77 -1.08 -16.59 -8.03
C ASP A 77 -1.65 -17.78 -7.23
N TRP A 78 -0.95 -18.32 -6.24
CA TRP A 78 -1.46 -19.46 -5.47
C TRP A 78 -2.74 -19.11 -4.68
N PRO A 79 -3.79 -19.97 -4.68
CA PRO A 79 -3.93 -21.27 -5.34
C PRO A 79 -4.59 -21.24 -6.73
N PHE A 80 -4.70 -20.06 -7.35
CA PHE A 80 -5.41 -19.81 -8.60
C PHE A 80 -4.53 -19.88 -9.85
N GLN A 81 -3.25 -20.28 -9.72
CA GLN A 81 -2.26 -20.28 -10.80
C GLN A 81 -2.63 -21.15 -12.02
N ASN A 82 -3.56 -22.09 -11.86
CA ASN A 82 -4.04 -22.96 -12.95
C ASN A 82 -5.39 -22.51 -13.54
N MET A 83 -5.99 -21.44 -13.01
CA MET A 83 -7.29 -20.95 -13.47
C MET A 83 -7.12 -20.19 -14.80
N PRO A 84 -7.98 -20.41 -15.81
CA PRO A 84 -7.88 -19.68 -17.07
C PRO A 84 -8.28 -18.21 -16.91
N GLN A 85 -7.72 -17.34 -17.75
CA GLN A 85 -8.23 -15.98 -17.92
C GLN A 85 -9.56 -16.00 -18.68
N PRO A 86 -10.53 -15.11 -18.38
CA PRO A 86 -10.46 -14.00 -17.43
C PRO A 86 -10.84 -14.39 -15.98
N MET A 87 -11.24 -15.65 -15.74
CA MET A 87 -11.76 -16.08 -14.44
C MET A 87 -10.74 -15.87 -13.33
N ARG A 88 -9.45 -16.15 -13.59
CA ARG A 88 -8.38 -15.90 -12.63
C ARG A 88 -8.36 -14.45 -12.14
N GLY A 89 -8.33 -13.50 -13.07
CA GLY A 89 -8.32 -12.07 -12.72
C GLY A 89 -9.55 -11.64 -11.91
N VAL A 90 -10.73 -12.19 -12.23
CA VAL A 90 -11.96 -11.91 -11.46
C VAL A 90 -11.85 -12.46 -10.04
N VAL A 91 -11.44 -13.73 -9.89
CA VAL A 91 -11.32 -14.39 -8.58
C VAL A 91 -10.23 -13.71 -7.74
N GLU A 92 -9.07 -13.43 -8.31
CA GLU A 92 -7.98 -12.75 -7.62
C GLU A 92 -8.37 -11.35 -7.19
N THR A 93 -9.13 -10.60 -8.00
CA THR A 93 -9.66 -9.29 -7.62
C THR A 93 -10.59 -9.38 -6.40
N ILE A 94 -11.50 -10.36 -6.39
CA ILE A 94 -12.41 -10.58 -5.26
C ILE A 94 -11.62 -10.94 -4.00
N VAL A 95 -10.66 -11.85 -4.13
CA VAL A 95 -9.79 -12.26 -3.01
C VAL A 95 -8.94 -11.08 -2.53
N ASN A 96 -8.43 -10.25 -3.44
CA ASN A 96 -7.68 -9.04 -3.10
C ASN A 96 -8.54 -8.07 -2.27
N LEU A 97 -9.80 -7.86 -2.67
CA LEU A 97 -10.74 -7.03 -1.90
C LEU A 97 -10.98 -7.56 -0.49
N ILE A 98 -11.18 -8.87 -0.35
CA ILE A 98 -11.39 -9.54 0.95
C ILE A 98 -10.14 -9.42 1.83
N ILE A 99 -8.96 -9.71 1.28
CA ILE A 99 -7.70 -9.63 2.02
C ILE A 99 -7.38 -8.16 2.36
N THR A 100 -7.63 -7.21 1.46
CA THR A 100 -7.48 -5.77 1.71
C THR A 100 -8.34 -5.34 2.90
N TRP A 101 -9.62 -5.73 2.90
CA TRP A 101 -10.51 -5.47 4.02
C TRP A 101 -9.96 -6.09 5.31
N PHE A 102 -9.53 -7.35 5.27
CA PHE A 102 -8.96 -8.05 6.42
C PHE A 102 -7.70 -7.36 6.97
N MET A 103 -6.79 -6.95 6.09
CA MET A 103 -5.57 -6.24 6.46
C MET A 103 -5.90 -4.94 7.18
N ILE A 104 -6.79 -4.12 6.62
CA ILE A 104 -7.16 -2.83 7.22
C ILE A 104 -7.88 -3.05 8.55
N HIS A 105 -8.99 -3.79 8.54
CA HIS A 105 -9.92 -3.84 9.66
C HIS A 105 -9.50 -4.80 10.76
N ILE A 106 -8.81 -5.89 10.42
CA ILE A 106 -8.38 -6.87 11.40
C ILE A 106 -6.92 -6.63 11.78
N VAL A 107 -6.00 -6.64 10.81
CA VAL A 107 -4.57 -6.55 11.13
C VAL A 107 -4.21 -5.17 11.65
N PHE A 108 -4.51 -4.09 10.92
CA PHE A 108 -4.16 -2.74 11.35
C PHE A 108 -5.05 -2.23 12.48
N TYR A 109 -6.38 -2.28 12.31
CA TYR A 109 -7.28 -1.64 13.28
C TYR A 109 -7.47 -2.43 14.58
N LYS A 110 -7.52 -3.77 14.51
CA LYS A 110 -7.75 -4.60 15.70
C LYS A 110 -6.45 -5.12 16.28
N ILE A 111 -5.57 -5.76 15.51
CA ILE A 111 -4.38 -6.42 16.06
C ILE A 111 -3.29 -5.38 16.41
N LEU A 112 -2.81 -4.64 15.42
CA LEU A 112 -1.78 -3.62 15.62
C LEU A 112 -2.34 -2.42 16.39
N GLY A 113 -3.61 -2.08 16.16
CA GLY A 113 -4.32 -1.02 16.86
C GLY A 113 -4.43 -1.21 18.37
N LEU A 114 -4.41 -2.46 18.88
CA LEU A 114 -4.37 -2.73 20.33
C LEU A 114 -3.15 -2.11 21.00
N GLY A 115 -1.98 -2.17 20.35
CA GLY A 115 -0.74 -1.60 20.86
C GLY A 115 -0.50 -0.16 20.40
N PHE A 116 -0.93 0.17 19.17
CA PHE A 116 -0.63 1.43 18.51
C PHE A 116 -1.92 2.11 18.03
N ASN A 117 -2.53 2.93 18.89
CA ASN A 117 -3.80 3.60 18.57
C ASN A 117 -3.76 4.42 17.27
N PHE A 118 -2.60 4.98 16.90
CA PHE A 118 -2.46 5.76 15.66
C PHE A 118 -2.59 4.90 14.38
N LEU A 119 -2.56 3.56 14.48
CA LEU A 119 -2.81 2.63 13.37
C LEU A 119 -4.29 2.26 13.20
N SER A 120 -5.16 2.67 14.12
CA SER A 120 -6.58 2.30 14.14
C SER A 120 -7.47 3.54 14.17
N GLN A 121 -8.13 3.83 13.04
CA GLN A 121 -9.10 4.94 13.02
C GLN A 121 -10.27 4.67 13.96
N ASP A 122 -10.69 3.41 14.11
CA ASP A 122 -11.76 3.01 15.03
C ASP A 122 -11.40 3.33 16.49
N ASN A 123 -10.18 3.02 16.92
CA ASN A 123 -9.74 3.33 18.28
C ASN A 123 -9.65 4.83 18.50
N ILE A 124 -9.17 5.59 17.52
CA ILE A 124 -9.11 7.06 17.58
C ILE A 124 -10.51 7.64 17.73
N ASN A 125 -11.46 7.17 16.93
CA ASN A 125 -12.85 7.62 16.99
C ASN A 125 -13.48 7.27 18.36
N ALA A 126 -13.28 6.04 18.85
CA ALA A 126 -13.79 5.62 20.15
C ALA A 126 -13.20 6.45 21.31
N ILE A 127 -11.90 6.76 21.28
CA ILE A 127 -11.26 7.62 22.29
C ILE A 127 -11.86 9.04 22.26
N ALA A 128 -12.14 9.57 21.07
CA ALA A 128 -12.73 10.88 20.88
C ALA A 128 -14.21 10.94 21.31
N GLU A 129 -15.00 9.90 21.05
CA GLU A 129 -16.41 9.80 21.47
C GLU A 129 -16.58 9.83 22.99
N VAL A 130 -15.70 9.18 23.73
CA VAL A 130 -15.81 9.12 25.19
C VAL A 130 -15.25 10.38 25.86
N GLY A 131 -14.70 11.34 25.10
CA GLY A 131 -14.12 12.57 25.64
C GLY A 131 -12.97 12.33 26.62
N LYS A 132 -12.40 11.12 26.62
CA LYS A 132 -11.40 10.66 27.60
C LYS A 132 -10.00 11.19 27.32
N THR A 133 -9.75 11.70 26.12
CA THR A 133 -8.50 12.38 25.77
C THR A 133 -8.57 13.85 26.15
N MET A 134 -7.91 14.18 27.25
CA MET A 134 -7.57 15.56 27.59
C MET A 134 -6.24 15.90 26.91
N LEU A 135 -6.24 17.00 26.15
CA LEU A 135 -5.01 17.59 25.67
C LEU A 135 -4.19 18.09 26.87
N PRO A 136 -2.85 18.10 26.76
CA PRO A 136 -1.99 18.97 27.57
C PRO A 136 -2.63 20.36 27.74
N GLY A 137 -2.88 20.75 29.00
CA GLY A 137 -3.61 21.96 29.34
C GLY A 137 -5.12 21.79 29.60
N GLY A 138 -5.61 20.55 29.70
CA GLY A 138 -6.96 20.25 30.18
C GLY A 138 -8.09 20.53 29.18
N LYS A 139 -7.75 20.76 27.90
CA LYS A 139 -8.76 20.95 26.85
C LYS A 139 -9.26 19.58 26.38
N PRO A 140 -10.58 19.34 26.32
CA PRO A 140 -11.11 18.09 25.79
C PRO A 140 -10.82 18.02 24.28
N LEU A 141 -10.32 16.87 23.83
CA LEU A 141 -10.21 16.58 22.42
C LEU A 141 -11.58 16.14 21.91
N THR A 142 -12.22 16.97 21.07
CA THR A 142 -13.58 16.72 20.59
C THR A 142 -13.58 15.72 19.43
N LEU A 143 -14.69 14.98 19.29
CA LEU A 143 -14.93 14.09 18.15
C LEU A 143 -14.77 14.82 16.81
N ASP A 144 -15.29 16.05 16.71
CA ASP A 144 -15.18 16.89 15.52
C ASP A 144 -13.72 17.18 15.13
N ALA A 145 -12.83 17.39 16.10
CA ALA A 145 -11.42 17.64 15.84
C ALA A 145 -10.65 16.39 15.36
N MET A 146 -11.07 15.20 15.79
CA MET A 146 -10.43 13.92 15.44
C MET A 146 -11.07 13.23 14.21
N THR A 147 -12.29 13.60 13.84
CA THR A 147 -13.02 13.06 12.68
C THR A 147 -13.08 14.01 11.50
N ALA A 148 -12.64 15.27 11.68
CA ALA A 148 -12.43 16.18 10.56
C ALA A 148 -11.60 15.50 9.46
N LYS A 149 -11.90 15.80 8.19
CA LYS A 149 -11.15 15.23 7.05
C LYS A 149 -9.63 15.47 7.14
N SER A 150 -9.21 16.49 7.90
CA SER A 150 -7.81 16.79 8.22
C SER A 150 -7.16 15.86 9.25
N ALA A 151 -7.94 15.11 10.03
CA ALA A 151 -7.53 14.35 11.22
C ALA A 151 -7.74 12.82 11.11
N LEU A 152 -7.86 12.28 9.89
CA LEU A 152 -7.95 10.83 9.63
C LEU A 152 -6.59 10.12 9.81
N PHE A 153 -6.03 10.20 11.02
CA PHE A 153 -4.68 9.78 11.34
C PHE A 153 -4.46 8.28 11.16
N GLY A 154 -5.43 7.44 11.55
CA GLY A 154 -5.36 5.99 11.34
C GLY A 154 -5.21 5.62 9.87
N GLN A 155 -6.04 6.24 9.03
CA GLN A 155 -6.03 5.98 7.59
C GLN A 155 -4.72 6.45 6.94
N ARG A 156 -4.20 7.61 7.36
CA ARG A 156 -2.90 8.12 6.93
C ARG A 156 -1.74 7.24 7.37
N ALA A 157 -1.79 6.70 8.59
CA ALA A 157 -0.77 5.82 9.14
C ALA A 157 -0.68 4.51 8.37
N VAL A 158 -1.82 3.92 8.00
CA VAL A 158 -1.91 2.74 7.14
C VAL A 158 -1.35 3.05 5.75
N VAL A 159 -1.72 4.20 5.15
CA VAL A 159 -1.15 4.60 3.85
C VAL A 159 0.36 4.77 3.91
N CYS A 160 0.91 5.40 4.95
CA CYS A 160 2.36 5.53 5.10
C CYS A 160 3.06 4.17 5.22
N PHE A 161 2.41 3.18 5.84
CA PHE A 161 2.95 1.82 5.92
C PHE A 161 3.06 1.22 4.53
N VAL A 162 1.99 1.33 3.74
CA VAL A 162 1.98 0.83 2.37
C VAL A 162 3.00 1.55 1.49
N LEU A 163 3.14 2.87 1.62
CA LEU A 163 4.10 3.63 0.82
C LEU A 163 5.55 3.19 1.07
N ILE A 164 5.90 2.89 2.33
CA ILE A 164 7.19 2.26 2.63
C ILE A 164 7.24 0.84 2.05
N GLY A 165 6.18 0.07 2.23
CA GLY A 165 6.03 -1.27 1.67
C GLY A 165 6.28 -1.31 0.15
N PHE A 166 5.79 -0.30 -0.57
CA PHE A 166 5.93 -0.19 -2.02
C PHE A 166 7.39 -0.07 -2.46
N PHE A 167 8.28 0.40 -1.60
CA PHE A 167 9.71 0.34 -1.83
C PHE A 167 10.34 -0.94 -1.28
N SER A 168 10.14 -1.23 0.01
CA SER A 168 10.87 -2.30 0.70
C SER A 168 10.58 -3.69 0.14
N TYR A 169 9.37 -3.94 -0.35
CA TYR A 169 8.98 -5.23 -0.94
C TYR A 169 9.67 -5.47 -2.29
N PRO A 170 9.56 -4.56 -3.30
CA PRO A 170 10.35 -4.66 -4.51
C PRO A 170 11.85 -4.64 -4.27
N PHE A 171 12.35 -3.85 -3.32
CA PHE A 171 13.78 -3.74 -3.01
C PHE A 171 14.43 -5.10 -2.71
N VAL A 172 13.82 -5.87 -1.81
CA VAL A 172 14.29 -7.23 -1.49
C VAL A 172 14.14 -8.18 -2.68
N THR A 173 13.05 -8.03 -3.43
CA THR A 173 12.72 -8.92 -4.54
C THR A 173 13.67 -8.76 -5.71
N ILE A 174 13.96 -7.50 -6.04
CA ILE A 174 14.65 -7.11 -7.26
C ILE A 174 16.15 -7.03 -7.02
N LEU A 175 16.60 -6.25 -6.02
CA LEU A 175 18.03 -6.08 -5.78
C LEU A 175 18.66 -7.28 -5.06
N PHE A 176 17.89 -7.95 -4.20
CA PHE A 176 18.38 -9.11 -3.45
C PHE A 176 17.86 -10.45 -3.99
N GLY A 177 17.16 -10.46 -5.13
CA GLY A 177 16.68 -11.70 -5.74
C GLY A 177 15.81 -12.55 -4.81
N LYS A 178 15.05 -11.91 -3.90
CA LYS A 178 14.23 -12.54 -2.84
C LYS A 178 15.03 -13.23 -1.72
N TRP A 179 16.31 -12.89 -1.52
CA TRP A 179 17.11 -13.34 -0.37
C TRP A 179 16.52 -12.83 0.97
N PRO A 180 16.57 -13.61 2.07
CA PRO A 180 17.17 -14.94 2.22
C PRO A 180 16.24 -16.10 1.86
N VAL A 181 15.01 -15.81 1.42
CA VAL A 181 14.01 -16.86 1.19
C VAL A 181 14.31 -17.64 -0.07
N ARG A 182 14.85 -16.99 -1.11
CA ARG A 182 15.28 -17.65 -2.34
C ARG A 182 16.79 -17.45 -2.58
N PRO A 183 17.45 -18.46 -3.19
CA PRO A 183 16.93 -19.78 -3.56
C PRO A 183 16.67 -20.68 -2.35
N SER A 184 15.58 -21.43 -2.37
CA SER A 184 15.25 -22.49 -1.39
C SER A 184 14.31 -23.51 -2.01
N ASP A 185 14.23 -24.70 -1.42
CA ASP A 185 13.35 -25.79 -1.85
C ASP A 185 11.88 -25.61 -1.40
N LEU A 186 11.54 -24.45 -0.81
CA LEU A 186 10.18 -24.15 -0.38
C LEU A 186 9.25 -24.01 -1.59
N LEU A 187 8.16 -24.77 -1.54
CA LEU A 187 7.08 -24.67 -2.52
C LEU A 187 6.08 -23.58 -2.12
N GLN A 188 5.25 -23.15 -3.07
CA GLN A 188 4.10 -22.31 -2.72
C GLN A 188 3.07 -23.13 -1.92
N PRO A 189 2.43 -22.54 -0.90
CA PRO A 189 2.48 -21.13 -0.52
C PRO A 189 3.54 -20.77 0.53
N GLN A 190 4.31 -21.75 1.02
CA GLN A 190 5.25 -21.58 2.13
C GLN A 190 6.32 -20.53 1.83
N ALA A 191 6.89 -20.59 0.63
CA ALA A 191 7.86 -19.60 0.18
C ALA A 191 7.26 -18.20 0.12
N GLY A 192 6.07 -18.04 -0.48
CA GLY A 192 5.41 -16.73 -0.58
C GLY A 192 5.06 -16.14 0.79
N PHE A 193 4.56 -16.94 1.73
CA PHE A 193 4.31 -16.46 3.09
C PHE A 193 5.60 -16.06 3.83
N LEU A 194 6.70 -16.79 3.61
CA LEU A 194 7.99 -16.43 4.20
C LEU A 194 8.56 -15.15 3.56
N GLU A 195 8.43 -14.97 2.24
CA GLU A 195 8.77 -13.73 1.52
C GLU A 195 7.96 -12.54 2.06
N ILE A 196 6.63 -12.70 2.22
CA ILE A 196 5.75 -11.69 2.82
C ILE A 196 6.22 -11.35 4.24
N GLY A 197 6.47 -12.37 5.07
CA GLY A 197 6.91 -12.17 6.46
C GLY A 197 8.24 -11.41 6.55
N TRP A 198 9.23 -11.82 5.77
CA TRP A 198 10.54 -11.16 5.72
C TRP A 198 10.44 -9.70 5.26
N CYS A 199 9.73 -9.44 4.15
CA CYS A 199 9.54 -8.09 3.65
C CYS A 199 8.72 -7.23 4.63
N SER A 200 7.73 -7.83 5.31
CA SER A 200 6.94 -7.14 6.34
C SER A 200 7.83 -6.71 7.51
N ILE A 201 8.75 -7.56 7.97
CA ILE A 201 9.68 -7.22 9.07
C ILE A 201 10.54 -6.01 8.70
N LEU A 202 11.13 -6.01 7.51
CA LEU A 202 11.92 -4.87 7.03
C LEU A 202 11.08 -3.60 6.89
N THR A 203 9.84 -3.75 6.41
CA THR A 203 8.87 -2.65 6.31
C THR A 203 8.53 -2.07 7.69
N PHE A 204 8.28 -2.92 8.69
CA PHE A 204 8.06 -2.48 10.07
C PHE A 204 9.27 -1.77 10.64
N PHE A 205 10.48 -2.23 10.36
CA PHE A 205 11.71 -1.54 10.77
C PHE A 205 11.78 -0.14 10.17
N PHE A 206 11.64 0.00 8.85
CA PHE A 206 11.66 1.30 8.18
C PHE A 206 10.52 2.21 8.64
N TYR A 207 9.31 1.66 8.79
CA TYR A 207 8.16 2.39 9.32
C TYR A 207 8.43 2.94 10.72
N SER A 208 9.03 2.13 11.59
CA SER A 208 9.36 2.53 12.96
C SER A 208 10.43 3.61 13.02
N VAL A 209 11.42 3.57 12.13
CA VAL A 209 12.54 4.52 12.11
C VAL A 209 12.17 5.83 11.40
N LEU A 210 11.31 5.78 10.38
CA LEU A 210 11.10 6.89 9.44
C LEU A 210 9.67 7.46 9.47
N ILE A 211 8.66 6.73 9.94
CA ILE A 211 7.27 7.22 10.00
C ILE A 211 6.82 7.45 11.44
N VAL A 212 7.10 6.53 12.36
CA VAL A 212 6.71 6.71 13.78
C VAL A 212 7.21 8.03 14.37
N PRO A 213 8.42 8.54 14.08
CA PRO A 213 8.84 9.84 14.58
C PRO A 213 8.00 11.01 14.06
N PHE A 214 7.47 10.91 12.83
CA PHE A 214 6.57 11.93 12.28
C PHE A 214 5.26 11.99 13.08
N TRP A 215 4.74 10.85 13.55
CA TRP A 215 3.57 10.82 14.43
C TRP A 215 3.85 11.52 15.77
N GLY A 216 5.06 11.39 16.32
CA GLY A 216 5.46 12.14 17.51
C GLY A 216 5.46 13.66 17.28
N PHE A 217 5.99 14.13 16.14
CA PHE A 217 5.91 15.55 15.78
C PHE A 217 4.47 16.03 15.58
N LEU A 218 3.64 15.25 14.89
CA LEU A 218 2.26 15.58 14.65
C LEU A 218 1.48 15.64 15.97
N TYR A 219 1.69 14.69 16.86
CA TYR A 219 1.05 14.67 18.18
C TYR A 219 1.55 15.84 19.04
N GLY A 220 2.84 16.16 19.00
CA GLY A 220 3.39 17.36 19.63
C GLY A 220 2.75 18.65 19.12
N THR A 221 2.46 18.73 17.83
CA THR A 221 1.85 19.92 17.20
C THR A 221 0.35 20.02 17.47
N VAL A 222 -0.38 18.91 17.32
CA VAL A 222 -1.85 18.88 17.46
C VAL A 222 -2.25 18.84 18.93
N PHE A 223 -1.50 18.11 19.76
CA PHE A 223 -1.83 17.89 21.15
C PHE A 223 -0.93 18.66 22.13
N GLY A 224 0.13 19.32 21.69
CA GLY A 224 1.03 20.06 22.57
C GLY A 224 2.02 19.18 23.35
N THR A 225 1.93 17.85 23.22
CA THR A 225 2.93 16.91 23.74
C THR A 225 3.03 15.66 22.86
N SER A 226 4.22 15.07 22.82
CA SER A 226 4.51 13.81 22.13
C SER A 226 4.75 12.69 23.14
N PHE A 227 3.76 12.41 24.00
CA PHE A 227 3.94 11.40 25.04
C PHE A 227 4.13 10.00 24.43
N GLY A 228 5.26 9.37 24.71
CA GLY A 228 5.59 8.01 24.25
C GLY A 228 6.11 7.90 22.81
N LEU A 229 6.28 9.01 22.09
CA LEU A 229 6.83 9.02 20.72
C LEU A 229 7.97 10.04 20.59
N ASN A 230 9.06 9.64 19.95
CA ASN A 230 10.13 10.56 19.58
C ASN A 230 9.72 11.44 18.40
N THR A 231 10.38 12.59 18.23
CA THR A 231 10.24 13.45 17.05
C THR A 231 11.24 13.07 15.96
N PRO A 232 11.07 13.57 14.71
CA PRO A 232 11.94 13.26 13.58
C PRO A 232 13.43 13.53 13.86
N TRP A 233 14.21 12.45 13.95
CA TRP A 233 15.64 12.51 14.25
C TRP A 233 16.46 13.16 13.13
N TRP A 234 15.96 13.16 11.89
CA TRP A 234 16.62 13.78 10.75
C TRP A 234 16.57 15.32 10.76
N THR A 235 15.77 15.92 11.65
CA THR A 235 15.65 17.39 11.74
C THR A 235 17.02 18.06 11.96
N SER A 236 17.90 17.45 12.75
CA SER A 236 19.25 17.96 13.00
C SER A 236 20.21 17.83 11.81
N ILE A 237 19.86 17.01 10.81
CA ILE A 237 20.68 16.73 9.64
C ILE A 237 20.27 17.64 8.48
N VAL A 238 18.97 17.73 8.20
CA VAL A 238 18.46 18.42 6.99
C VAL A 238 17.73 19.73 7.26
N GLY A 239 17.48 20.07 8.54
CA GLY A 239 16.87 21.34 8.93
C GLY A 239 15.34 21.40 8.82
N PHE A 240 14.66 20.29 8.52
CA PHE A 240 13.20 20.19 8.50
C PHE A 240 12.69 18.81 8.93
N SER A 241 11.46 18.76 9.42
CA SER A 241 10.85 17.57 10.05
C SER A 241 9.74 16.90 9.21
N HIS A 242 9.52 17.37 7.98
CA HIS A 242 8.38 16.94 7.16
C HIS A 242 8.55 15.53 6.59
N VAL A 243 7.49 14.71 6.60
CA VAL A 243 7.47 13.34 6.05
C VAL A 243 7.75 13.27 4.54
N HIS A 244 7.54 14.37 3.82
CA HIS A 244 7.88 14.47 2.40
C HIS A 244 9.37 14.26 2.12
N TRP A 245 10.25 14.55 3.09
CA TRP A 245 11.67 14.21 2.97
C TRP A 245 11.88 12.71 2.83
N VAL A 246 11.22 11.95 3.71
CA VAL A 246 11.24 10.49 3.74
C VAL A 246 10.69 9.96 2.41
N PHE A 247 9.56 10.49 1.94
CA PHE A 247 8.98 10.12 0.64
C PHE A 247 9.90 10.42 -0.54
N GLY A 248 10.52 11.59 -0.58
CA GLY A 248 11.47 11.92 -1.64
C GLY A 248 12.65 10.94 -1.70
N TRP A 249 13.17 10.51 -0.55
CA TRP A 249 14.23 9.50 -0.51
C TRP A 249 13.76 8.14 -1.06
N TRP A 250 12.55 7.71 -0.71
CA TRP A 250 11.96 6.46 -1.24
C TRP A 250 11.71 6.50 -2.75
N GLU A 251 11.17 7.61 -3.25
CA GLU A 251 10.93 7.79 -4.69
C GLU A 251 12.24 7.67 -5.47
N TRP A 252 13.32 8.28 -4.98
CA TRP A 252 14.66 8.12 -5.56
C TRP A 252 15.16 6.67 -5.54
N MET A 253 14.93 5.95 -4.44
CA MET A 253 15.33 4.55 -4.34
C MET A 253 14.54 3.65 -5.30
N ILE A 254 13.25 3.94 -5.53
CA ILE A 254 12.43 3.25 -6.54
C ILE A 254 12.98 3.52 -7.95
N VAL A 255 13.33 4.77 -8.26
CA VAL A 255 13.92 5.13 -9.56
C VAL A 255 15.22 4.36 -9.79
N ILE A 256 16.12 4.33 -8.81
CA ILE A 256 17.37 3.57 -8.89
C ILE A 256 17.07 2.09 -9.15
N LEU A 257 16.13 1.53 -8.39
CA LEU A 257 15.75 0.13 -8.51
C LEU A 257 15.22 -0.23 -9.91
N PHE A 258 14.46 0.66 -10.57
CA PHE A 258 14.05 0.47 -11.97
C PHE A 258 15.18 0.68 -12.99
N MET A 259 16.21 1.46 -12.66
CA MET A 259 17.34 1.68 -13.55
C MET A 259 18.42 0.58 -13.46
N THR A 260 18.51 -0.12 -12.33
CA THR A 260 19.58 -1.09 -12.06
C THR A 260 19.14 -2.55 -12.17
N ALA A 261 17.87 -2.82 -12.43
CA ALA A 261 17.28 -4.15 -12.56
C ALA A 261 16.77 -4.40 -13.98
#